data_AF-A0AAN5CLI6-F1
#
_entry.id   AF-A0AAN5CLI6-F1
#
_cell.length_a   1.000
_cell.length_b   1.000
_cell.length_c   1.000
_cell.angle_alpha   90.00
_cell.angle_beta   90.00
_cell.angle_gamma   90.00
#
_symmetry.space_group_name_H-M   'P 1'
#
loop_
_entity.id
_entity.type
_entity.pdbx_description
1 polymer ?
#
loop_
_entity_poly.entity_id
_entity_poly.type
_entity_poly.pdbx_seq_one_letter_code
_entity_poly.pdbx_strand_id
1 'polypeptide(L)'
;SKRAVPFSEKIIAVLLCKGDLSDEEMEAEPCSTAELFRFATTRHKILFAIGIICAAVTGLLMPINQILSGLVANVYLNQPNAKGDNDVLAAVMTVVYIYAAGTVVQLVLNFIQQHLLLTVTNSVVDKLRREYVSAVLRLDAESLDSTSPGKLSAELSENIDKIRDGLGEKFALVVRSTGIFVFSIVAAFVYNWKVSLVLLPLGPLGAVVTGLSGKFSARSIKQQMDTSARGASLIEESVMNVKTVAACNGQEDMVKRYRFILDELISLGSRVGLINGFFEGLMFFVIYVFAMLSLLWGVPDTYSDGGLSAYSVIVAFGSIMMGAYFLGLLGPHMMTLLKARTAAAVIYKTIDKAATLDCTSDEKVDRLRGDIEFRDVRFKYATRDTLVLQGLSWSAKSGQAVAFAGHSGCGKSTSIGLLTKLYEKCGGEIFVDGKDIAE
;
A
#
# COMPACT_ATOMS: atom_id res chain seq x y z
N SER A 1 1.86 4.18 27.16
CA SER A 1 0.46 4.62 27.02
C SER A 1 -0.10 3.97 25.76
N LYS A 2 -0.86 2.87 25.88
CA LYS A 2 -1.46 2.19 24.72
C LYS A 2 -2.62 3.05 24.22
N ARG A 3 -2.38 3.90 23.22
CA ARG A 3 -3.46 4.63 22.53
C ARG A 3 -4.36 3.62 21.86
N ALA A 4 -5.67 3.72 22.11
CA ALA A 4 -6.67 2.83 21.54
C ALA A 4 -6.59 2.87 20.00
N VAL A 5 -6.50 1.69 19.39
CA VAL A 5 -6.59 1.50 17.94
C VAL A 5 -7.87 2.19 17.44
N PRO A 6 -7.78 3.15 16.48
CA PRO A 6 -8.93 3.90 16.00
C PRO A 6 -10.02 2.97 15.45
N PHE A 7 -11.28 3.36 15.63
CA PHE A 7 -12.46 2.55 15.27
C PHE A 7 -12.46 2.12 13.79
N SER A 8 -11.89 2.94 12.90
CA SER A 8 -11.68 2.61 11.49
C SER A 8 -10.77 1.40 11.27
N GLU A 9 -9.74 1.21 12.10
CA GLU A 9 -8.82 0.06 12.00
C GLU A 9 -9.44 -1.23 12.53
N LYS A 10 -10.33 -1.14 13.52
CA LYS A 10 -11.16 -2.29 13.95
C LYS A 10 -12.14 -2.70 12.87
N ILE A 11 -12.77 -1.74 12.20
CA ILE A 11 -13.66 -2.03 11.06
C ILE A 11 -12.88 -2.66 9.90
N ILE A 12 -11.67 -2.20 9.61
CA ILE A 12 -10.78 -2.79 8.61
C ILE A 12 -10.39 -4.23 8.98
N ALA A 13 -10.04 -4.49 10.25
CA ALA A 13 -9.72 -5.82 10.73
C ALA A 13 -10.92 -6.79 10.64
N VAL A 14 -12.12 -6.29 10.93
CA VAL A 14 -13.38 -7.03 10.83
C VAL A 14 -13.78 -7.27 9.36
N LEU A 15 -13.68 -6.27 8.48
CA LEU A 15 -13.97 -6.37 7.04
C LEU A 15 -13.02 -7.31 6.30
N LEU A 16 -11.77 -7.41 6.77
CA LEU A 16 -10.77 -8.28 6.17
C LEU A 16 -10.79 -9.71 6.71
N CYS A 17 -11.69 -10.04 7.65
CA CYS A 17 -11.67 -11.32 8.39
C CYS A 17 -10.26 -11.71 8.85
N LYS A 18 -9.45 -10.73 9.24
CA LYS A 18 -8.05 -10.93 9.63
C LYS A 18 -7.98 -11.18 11.12
N GLY A 19 -8.13 -12.44 11.52
CA GLY A 19 -7.33 -12.95 12.63
C GLY A 19 -5.90 -13.16 12.12
N ASP A 20 -4.91 -12.65 12.83
CA ASP A 20 -3.50 -13.05 12.75
C ASP A 20 -2.60 -12.43 11.65
N LEU A 21 -2.92 -11.25 11.12
CA LEU A 21 -1.94 -10.41 10.39
C LEU A 21 -1.51 -9.16 11.16
N SER A 22 -1.75 -9.15 12.47
CA SER A 22 -1.05 -8.25 13.41
C SER A 22 0.44 -8.56 13.53
N ASP A 23 0.90 -9.66 12.91
CA ASP A 23 2.26 -10.20 13.05
C ASP A 23 3.09 -10.10 11.76
N GLU A 24 2.62 -9.36 10.73
CA GLU A 24 3.58 -8.72 9.83
C GLU A 24 4.15 -7.54 10.64
N GLU A 25 5.40 -7.66 11.11
CA GLU A 25 6.13 -6.59 11.80
C GLU A 25 6.04 -5.31 10.97
N MET A 26 5.06 -4.45 11.28
CA MET A 26 4.97 -3.14 10.67
C MET A 26 6.20 -2.36 11.14
N GLU A 27 7.15 -2.13 10.25
CA GLU A 27 8.41 -1.42 10.54
C GLU A 27 8.19 -0.03 11.20
N ALA A 28 7.01 0.58 10.98
CA ALA A 28 6.59 1.83 11.60
C ALA A 28 5.07 1.89 11.77
N GLU A 29 4.62 2.63 12.80
CA GLU A 29 3.20 2.97 12.97
C GLU A 29 2.68 3.74 11.73
N PRO A 30 1.49 3.41 11.20
CA PRO A 30 0.97 4.04 10.00
C PRO A 30 0.67 5.53 10.24
N CYS A 31 1.28 6.42 9.44
CA CYS A 31 1.03 7.86 9.51
C CYS A 31 -0.45 8.19 9.22
N SER A 32 -0.92 9.37 9.63
CA SER A 32 -2.29 9.80 9.34
C SER A 32 -2.54 9.91 7.83
N THR A 33 -3.78 9.68 7.37
CA THR A 33 -4.13 9.89 5.96
C THR A 33 -3.92 11.34 5.51
N ALA A 34 -4.03 12.31 6.43
CA ALA A 34 -3.72 13.71 6.16
C ALA A 34 -2.21 13.96 5.98
N GLU A 35 -1.37 13.21 6.71
CA GLU A 35 0.09 13.32 6.60
C GLU A 35 0.60 12.79 5.26
N LEU A 36 -0.10 11.85 4.61
CA LEU A 36 0.20 11.44 3.23
C LEU A 36 0.23 12.62 2.25
N PHE A 37 -0.52 13.69 2.54
CA PHE A 37 -0.60 14.90 1.72
C PHE A 37 0.28 16.05 2.23
N ARG A 38 1.26 15.79 3.11
CA ARG A 38 2.16 16.81 3.68
C ARG A 38 2.85 17.66 2.60
N PHE A 39 3.32 17.02 1.52
CA PHE A 39 4.00 17.68 0.40
C PHE A 39 3.05 18.14 -0.73
N ALA A 40 1.73 18.01 -0.54
CA ALA A 40 0.75 18.46 -1.51
C ALA A 40 0.50 19.98 -1.37
N THR A 41 0.66 20.71 -2.48
CA THR A 41 0.30 22.14 -2.54
C THR A 41 -1.22 22.33 -2.50
N THR A 42 -1.70 23.54 -2.23
CA THR A 42 -3.14 23.85 -2.25
C THR A 42 -3.79 23.52 -3.60
N ARG A 43 -3.10 23.77 -4.72
CA ARG A 43 -3.54 23.37 -6.06
C ARG A 43 -3.69 21.85 -6.18
N HIS A 44 -2.73 21.09 -5.65
CA HIS A 44 -2.78 19.63 -5.65
C HIS A 44 -3.97 19.10 -4.85
N LYS A 45 -4.24 19.69 -3.68
CA LYS A 45 -5.39 19.32 -2.83
C LYS A 45 -6.73 19.58 -3.54
N ILE A 46 -6.85 20.70 -4.27
CA ILE A 46 -8.06 21.01 -5.07
C ILE A 46 -8.24 20.01 -6.21
N LEU A 47 -7.19 19.75 -7.01
CA LEU A 47 -7.25 18.79 -8.12
C LEU A 47 -7.57 17.37 -7.62
N PHE A 48 -7.00 16.99 -6.48
CA PHE A 48 -7.30 15.72 -5.82
C PHE A 48 -8.77 15.65 -5.41
N ALA A 49 -9.29 16.70 -4.74
CA ALA A 49 -10.69 16.76 -4.34
C ALA A 49 -11.65 16.63 -5.53
N ILE A 50 -11.36 17.31 -6.66
CA ILE A 50 -12.12 17.17 -7.90
C ILE A 50 -12.08 15.72 -8.41
N GLY A 51 -10.89 15.09 -8.41
CA GLY A 51 -10.75 13.68 -8.78
C GLY A 51 -11.58 12.75 -7.89
N ILE A 52 -11.61 12.98 -6.58
CA ILE A 52 -12.41 12.18 -5.64
C ILE A 52 -13.92 12.40 -5.85
N ILE A 53 -14.36 13.62 -6.15
CA ILE A 53 -15.75 13.88 -6.50
C ILE A 53 -16.13 13.14 -7.78
N CYS A 54 -15.28 13.17 -8.82
CA CYS A 54 -15.50 12.38 -10.03
C CYS A 54 -15.57 10.88 -9.71
N ALA A 55 -14.72 10.36 -8.83
CA ALA A 55 -14.75 8.95 -8.40
C ALA A 55 -16.02 8.57 -7.65
N ALA A 56 -16.56 9.47 -6.82
CA ALA A 56 -17.83 9.27 -6.15
C ALA A 56 -18.98 9.24 -7.16
N VAL A 57 -19.01 10.19 -8.12
CA VAL A 57 -20.05 10.26 -9.16
C VAL A 57 -20.00 9.03 -10.08
N THR A 58 -18.81 8.58 -10.49
CA THR A 58 -18.68 7.35 -11.29
C THR A 58 -19.12 6.10 -10.52
N GLY A 59 -18.94 6.09 -9.21
CA GLY A 59 -19.47 5.05 -8.34
C GLY A 59 -21.01 5.01 -8.32
N LEU A 60 -21.67 6.16 -8.36
CA LEU A 60 -23.14 6.25 -8.42
C LEU A 60 -23.72 5.83 -9.77
N LEU A 61 -22.98 6.06 -10.87
CA LEU A 61 -23.43 5.73 -12.22
C LEU A 61 -23.54 4.21 -12.46
N MET A 62 -22.75 3.39 -11.77
CA MET A 62 -22.76 1.93 -11.99
C MET A 62 -24.09 1.27 -11.60
N PRO A 63 -24.66 1.50 -10.41
CA PRO A 63 -25.97 0.91 -10.08
C PRO A 63 -27.12 1.58 -10.85
N ILE A 64 -26.97 2.84 -11.29
CA ILE A 64 -27.92 3.47 -12.23
C ILE A 64 -28.00 2.66 -13.53
N ASN A 65 -26.87 2.18 -14.07
CA ASN A 65 -26.88 1.31 -15.25
C ASN A 65 -27.66 0.00 -14.99
N GLN A 66 -27.59 -0.55 -13.78
CA GLN A 66 -28.37 -1.73 -13.40
C GLN A 66 -29.88 -1.42 -13.35
N ILE A 67 -30.27 -0.26 -12.84
CA ILE A 67 -31.65 0.21 -12.83
C ILE A 67 -32.17 0.40 -14.26
N LEU A 68 -31.39 1.03 -15.15
CA LEU A 68 -31.75 1.22 -16.56
C LEU A 68 -31.97 -0.12 -17.26
N SER A 69 -31.13 -1.12 -17.00
CA SER A 69 -31.33 -2.48 -17.52
C SER A 69 -32.64 -3.10 -17.04
N GLY A 70 -33.03 -2.85 -15.79
CA GLY A 70 -34.33 -3.29 -15.26
C GLY A 70 -35.51 -2.59 -15.92
N LEU A 71 -35.40 -1.30 -16.22
CA LEU A 71 -36.44 -0.55 -16.93
C LEU A 71 -36.67 -1.09 -18.35
N VAL A 72 -35.61 -1.46 -19.06
CA VAL A 72 -35.74 -2.15 -20.36
C VAL A 72 -36.49 -3.46 -20.18
N ALA A 73 -36.14 -4.27 -19.18
CA ALA A 73 -36.85 -5.52 -18.90
C ALA A 73 -38.35 -5.28 -18.58
N ASN A 74 -38.70 -4.22 -17.85
CA ASN A 74 -40.08 -3.86 -17.55
C ASN A 74 -40.90 -3.58 -18.82
N VAL A 75 -40.33 -2.86 -19.79
CA VAL A 75 -41.01 -2.53 -21.06
C VAL A 75 -41.32 -3.80 -21.85
N TYR A 76 -40.37 -4.74 -21.93
CA TYR A 76 -40.58 -6.03 -22.61
C TYR A 76 -41.57 -6.94 -21.88
N LEU A 77 -41.54 -6.98 -20.54
CA LEU A 77 -42.40 -7.85 -19.74
C LEU A 77 -43.87 -7.42 -19.73
N ASN A 78 -44.14 -6.10 -19.77
CA ASN A 78 -45.51 -5.59 -19.77
C ASN A 78 -46.17 -5.61 -21.16
N GLN A 79 -45.41 -5.83 -22.24
CA GLN A 79 -45.92 -5.85 -23.61
C GLN A 79 -45.50 -7.10 -24.40
N PRO A 80 -46.06 -8.28 -24.06
CA PRO A 80 -45.70 -9.55 -24.68
C PRO A 80 -46.04 -9.66 -26.18
N ASN A 81 -46.92 -8.78 -26.71
CA ASN A 81 -47.33 -8.75 -28.13
C ASN A 81 -46.73 -7.58 -28.94
N ALA A 82 -45.61 -7.00 -28.50
CA ALA A 82 -44.98 -5.81 -29.10
C ALA A 82 -44.29 -5.99 -30.47
N LYS A 83 -44.60 -7.05 -31.24
CA LYS A 83 -44.02 -7.22 -32.57
C LYS A 83 -44.60 -6.18 -33.55
N GLY A 84 -43.82 -5.14 -33.83
CA GLY A 84 -44.17 -4.07 -34.77
C GLY A 84 -44.79 -2.83 -34.13
N ASP A 85 -44.77 -2.73 -32.79
CA ASP A 85 -45.25 -1.54 -32.09
C ASP A 85 -44.14 -0.47 -32.00
N ASN A 86 -44.37 0.67 -32.65
CA ASN A 86 -43.43 1.78 -32.68
C ASN A 86 -43.32 2.47 -31.31
N ASP A 87 -44.33 2.37 -30.45
CA ASP A 87 -44.32 3.02 -29.14
C ASP A 87 -43.40 2.27 -28.15
N VAL A 88 -43.37 0.93 -28.23
CA VAL A 88 -42.42 0.10 -27.49
C VAL A 88 -41.00 0.35 -27.95
N LEU A 89 -40.80 0.43 -29.27
CA LEU A 89 -39.50 0.75 -29.84
C LEU A 89 -39.03 2.13 -29.36
N ALA A 90 -39.90 3.15 -29.36
CA ALA A 90 -39.58 4.48 -28.88
C ALA A 90 -39.23 4.50 -27.38
N ALA A 91 -39.97 3.77 -26.55
CA ALA A 91 -39.69 3.65 -25.11
C ALA A 91 -38.34 2.97 -24.83
N VAL A 92 -38.06 1.84 -25.49
CA VAL A 92 -36.77 1.14 -25.36
C VAL A 92 -35.63 2.01 -25.88
N MET A 93 -35.79 2.62 -27.06
CA MET A 93 -34.77 3.50 -27.63
C MET A 93 -34.47 4.70 -26.74
N THR A 94 -35.47 5.26 -26.05
CA THR A 94 -35.27 6.33 -25.06
C THR A 94 -34.36 5.87 -23.92
N VAL A 95 -34.61 4.68 -23.35
CA VAL A 95 -33.74 4.12 -22.29
C VAL A 95 -32.34 3.80 -22.82
N VAL A 96 -32.22 3.30 -24.06
CA VAL A 96 -30.93 3.06 -24.72
C VAL A 96 -30.17 4.36 -24.94
N TYR A 97 -30.82 5.46 -25.35
CA TYR A 97 -30.18 6.76 -25.50
C TYR A 97 -29.71 7.33 -24.15
N ILE A 98 -30.49 7.15 -23.08
CA ILE A 98 -30.08 7.53 -21.71
C ILE A 98 -28.87 6.69 -21.27
N TYR A 99 -28.89 5.38 -21.54
CA TYR A 99 -27.77 4.48 -21.24
C TYR A 99 -26.50 4.86 -22.02
N ALA A 100 -26.64 5.17 -23.31
CA ALA A 100 -25.54 5.63 -24.15
C ALA A 100 -24.98 6.99 -23.67
N ALA A 101 -25.85 7.94 -23.31
CA ALA A 101 -25.42 9.21 -22.73
C ALA A 101 -24.69 8.99 -21.39
N GLY A 102 -25.21 8.11 -20.53
CA GLY A 102 -24.60 7.75 -19.25
C GLY A 102 -23.21 7.13 -19.40
N THR A 103 -23.03 6.23 -20.37
CA THR A 103 -21.71 5.61 -20.63
C THR A 103 -20.69 6.61 -21.18
N VAL A 104 -21.10 7.56 -22.03
CA VAL A 104 -20.22 8.66 -22.47
C VAL A 104 -19.82 9.55 -21.30
N VAL A 105 -20.76 9.92 -20.42
CA VAL A 105 -20.46 10.69 -19.20
C VAL A 105 -19.50 9.91 -18.31
N GLN A 106 -19.71 8.61 -18.13
CA GLN A 106 -18.84 7.75 -17.33
C GLN A 106 -17.42 7.67 -17.92
N LEU A 107 -17.28 7.61 -19.24
CA LEU A 107 -15.98 7.63 -19.92
C LEU A 107 -15.24 8.94 -19.65
N VAL A 108 -15.91 10.08 -19.82
CA VAL A 108 -15.32 11.41 -19.59
C VAL A 108 -14.93 11.59 -18.13
N LEU A 109 -15.80 11.23 -17.18
CA LEU A 109 -15.52 11.36 -15.75
C LEU A 109 -14.36 10.45 -15.31
N ASN A 110 -14.30 9.20 -15.78
CA ASN A 110 -13.19 8.30 -15.47
C ASN A 110 -11.86 8.82 -16.05
N PHE A 111 -11.89 9.35 -17.27
CA PHE A 111 -10.70 9.95 -17.88
C PHE A 111 -10.20 11.14 -17.06
N ILE A 112 -11.09 12.08 -16.72
CA ILE A 112 -10.76 13.25 -15.89
C ILE A 112 -10.24 12.80 -14.52
N GLN A 113 -10.93 11.86 -13.87
CA GLN A 113 -10.54 11.30 -12.58
C GLN A 113 -9.13 10.73 -12.63
N GLN A 114 -8.84 9.81 -13.55
CA GLN A 114 -7.52 9.17 -13.65
C GLN A 114 -6.44 10.18 -13.99
N HIS A 115 -6.68 11.07 -14.96
CA HIS A 115 -5.71 12.07 -15.36
C HIS A 115 -5.36 13.02 -14.19
N LEU A 116 -6.35 13.54 -13.47
CA LEU A 116 -6.13 14.44 -12.34
C LEU A 116 -5.38 13.76 -11.19
N LEU A 117 -5.82 12.56 -10.80
CA LEU A 117 -5.20 11.82 -9.69
C LEU A 117 -3.77 11.41 -10.01
N LEU A 118 -3.49 10.92 -11.22
CA LEU A 118 -2.13 10.57 -11.62
C LEU A 118 -1.22 11.80 -11.68
N THR A 119 -1.71 12.92 -12.20
CA THR A 119 -0.95 14.19 -12.24
C THR A 119 -0.58 14.66 -10.84
N VAL A 120 -1.55 14.67 -9.92
CA VAL A 120 -1.32 15.03 -8.51
C VAL A 120 -0.33 14.07 -7.86
N THR A 121 -0.54 12.77 -8.02
CA THR A 121 0.28 11.72 -7.40
C THR A 121 1.72 11.83 -7.87
N ASN A 122 1.96 11.91 -9.17
CA ASN A 122 3.31 12.03 -9.73
C ASN A 122 4.00 13.32 -9.28
N SER A 123 3.27 14.43 -9.19
CA SER A 123 3.83 15.71 -8.72
C SER A 123 4.19 15.68 -7.24
N VAL A 124 3.40 15.01 -6.40
CA VAL A 124 3.69 14.83 -4.97
C VAL A 124 4.86 13.88 -4.77
N VAL A 125 4.88 12.76 -5.52
CA VAL A 125 5.96 11.76 -5.48
C VAL A 125 7.30 12.33 -5.96
N ASP A 126 7.31 13.16 -7.01
CA ASP A 126 8.53 13.85 -7.47
C ASP A 126 9.11 14.76 -6.38
N LYS A 127 8.26 15.57 -5.73
CA LYS A 127 8.69 16.39 -4.59
C LYS A 127 9.20 15.55 -3.44
N LEU A 128 8.47 14.48 -3.09
CA LEU A 128 8.87 13.56 -2.03
C LEU A 128 10.24 12.92 -2.30
N ARG A 129 10.51 12.51 -3.55
CA ARG A 129 11.81 11.96 -3.95
C ARG A 129 12.94 12.97 -3.76
N ARG A 130 12.73 14.22 -4.20
CA ARG A 130 13.74 15.29 -4.06
C ARG A 130 14.02 15.60 -2.60
N GLU A 131 12.98 15.76 -1.79
CA GLU A 131 13.11 16.04 -0.35
C GLU A 131 13.74 14.87 0.40
N TYR A 132 13.37 13.63 0.07
CA TYR A 132 13.99 12.45 0.68
C TYR A 132 15.47 12.33 0.32
N VAL A 133 15.85 12.50 -0.96
CA VAL A 133 17.27 12.50 -1.35
C VAL A 133 18.03 13.65 -0.67
N SER A 134 17.44 14.85 -0.62
CA SER A 134 18.04 15.98 0.09
C SER A 134 18.19 15.71 1.59
N ALA A 135 17.23 15.03 2.21
CA ALA A 135 17.29 14.66 3.62
C ALA A 135 18.38 13.62 3.87
N VAL A 136 18.47 12.57 3.05
CA VAL A 136 19.49 11.52 3.17
C VAL A 136 20.90 12.11 3.06
N LEU A 137 21.12 13.08 2.17
CA LEU A 137 22.40 13.78 2.02
C LEU A 137 22.74 14.73 3.20
N ARG A 138 21.76 15.08 4.03
CA ARG A 138 21.93 15.91 5.23
C ARG A 138 22.00 15.09 6.54
N LEU A 139 21.80 13.78 6.46
CA LEU A 139 21.96 12.92 7.64
C LEU A 139 23.42 12.92 8.09
N ASP A 140 23.59 12.82 9.40
CA ASP A 140 24.88 12.66 10.06
C ASP A 140 25.51 11.29 9.72
N ALA A 141 26.84 11.22 9.81
CA ALA A 141 27.56 9.99 9.46
C ALA A 141 27.18 8.82 10.36
N GLU A 142 26.81 9.06 11.62
CA GLU A 142 26.38 8.03 12.56
C GLU A 142 25.04 7.38 12.13
N SER A 143 24.07 8.19 11.67
CA SER A 143 22.84 7.69 11.06
C SER A 143 23.08 6.89 9.78
N LEU A 144 24.04 7.31 8.95
CA LEU A 144 24.38 6.62 7.71
C LEU A 144 25.14 5.32 7.96
N ASP A 145 26.01 5.26 8.97
CA ASP A 145 26.73 4.05 9.36
C ASP A 145 25.83 2.98 9.99
N SER A 146 24.77 3.41 10.68
CA SER A 146 23.77 2.50 11.27
C SER A 146 22.75 1.97 10.25
N THR A 147 22.63 2.60 9.09
CA THR A 147 21.65 2.24 8.06
C THR A 147 22.35 1.64 6.84
N SER A 148 21.96 0.45 6.41
CA SER A 148 22.59 -0.14 5.22
C SER A 148 22.26 0.68 3.95
N PRO A 149 23.22 0.88 3.03
CA PRO A 149 22.96 1.58 1.77
C PRO A 149 21.85 0.93 0.94
N GLY A 150 21.73 -0.41 1.02
CA GLY A 150 20.66 -1.17 0.39
C GLY A 150 19.27 -0.81 0.94
N LYS A 151 19.15 -0.57 2.26
CA LYS A 151 17.90 -0.15 2.87
C LYS A 151 17.47 1.24 2.40
N LEU A 152 18.39 2.21 2.34
CA LEU A 152 18.08 3.55 1.81
C LEU A 152 17.64 3.52 0.35
N SER A 153 18.24 2.65 -0.47
CA SER A 153 17.86 2.44 -1.87
C SER A 153 16.47 1.79 -2.01
N ALA A 154 16.17 0.80 -1.16
CA ALA A 154 14.86 0.16 -1.08
C ALA A 154 13.78 1.16 -0.61
N GLU A 155 14.08 2.02 0.36
CA GLU A 155 13.18 3.10 0.80
C GLU A 155 12.89 4.09 -0.35
N LEU A 156 13.92 4.48 -1.12
CA LEU A 156 13.77 5.38 -2.27
C LEU A 156 12.94 4.76 -3.41
N SER A 157 13.10 3.46 -3.67
CA SER A 157 12.46 2.80 -4.81
C SER A 157 11.12 2.17 -4.42
N GLU A 158 11.14 1.21 -3.50
CA GLU A 158 9.99 0.39 -3.14
C GLU A 158 8.97 1.16 -2.28
N ASN A 159 9.42 1.85 -1.23
CA ASN A 159 8.51 2.54 -0.32
C ASN A 159 7.86 3.77 -1.00
N ILE A 160 8.60 4.50 -1.82
CA ILE A 160 8.01 5.60 -2.60
C ILE A 160 6.98 5.08 -3.63
N ASP A 161 7.25 3.94 -4.27
CA ASP A 161 6.29 3.34 -5.20
C ASP A 161 5.03 2.83 -4.49
N LYS A 162 5.15 2.25 -3.27
CA LYS A 162 3.98 1.94 -2.42
C LYS A 162 3.14 3.19 -2.12
N ILE A 163 3.78 4.33 -1.85
CA ILE A 163 3.09 5.60 -1.61
C ILE A 163 2.38 6.09 -2.89
N ARG A 164 3.03 6.00 -4.05
CA ARG A 164 2.43 6.35 -5.35
C ARG A 164 1.15 5.55 -5.59
N ASP A 165 1.21 4.23 -5.39
CA ASP A 165 0.08 3.35 -5.63
C ASP A 165 -1.08 3.62 -4.67
N GLY A 166 -0.78 3.88 -3.39
CA GLY A 166 -1.80 4.18 -2.38
C GLY A 166 -2.46 5.55 -2.52
N LEU A 167 -1.67 6.61 -2.77
CA LEU A 167 -2.15 7.99 -2.87
C LEU A 167 -3.02 8.22 -4.12
N GLY A 168 -2.69 7.55 -5.23
CA GLY A 168 -3.32 7.75 -6.52
C GLY A 168 -4.57 6.91 -6.75
N GLU A 169 -4.44 5.86 -7.57
CA GLU A 169 -5.57 5.10 -8.10
C GLU A 169 -6.35 4.37 -7.00
N LYS A 170 -5.65 3.78 -6.02
CA LYS A 170 -6.27 2.92 -5.01
C LYS A 170 -7.14 3.71 -4.03
N PHE A 171 -6.76 4.93 -3.68
CA PHE A 171 -7.61 5.80 -2.87
C PHE A 171 -8.95 6.08 -3.56
N ALA A 172 -8.93 6.40 -4.85
CA ALA A 172 -10.17 6.65 -5.59
C ALA A 172 -10.99 5.37 -5.83
N LEU A 173 -10.34 4.21 -5.93
CA LEU A 173 -11.02 2.91 -5.93
C LEU A 173 -11.74 2.64 -4.61
N VAL A 174 -11.14 2.97 -3.45
CA VAL A 174 -11.82 2.86 -2.15
C VAL A 174 -13.09 3.71 -2.13
N VAL A 175 -12.99 4.99 -2.48
CA VAL A 175 -14.16 5.90 -2.49
C VAL A 175 -15.24 5.40 -3.45
N ARG A 176 -14.85 4.95 -4.66
CA ARG A 176 -15.78 4.44 -5.67
C ARG A 176 -16.46 3.15 -5.21
N SER A 177 -15.71 2.18 -4.70
CA SER A 177 -16.24 0.91 -4.22
C SER A 177 -17.18 1.12 -3.03
N THR A 178 -16.85 2.03 -2.11
CA THR A 178 -17.76 2.42 -1.03
C THR A 178 -19.04 3.09 -1.56
N GLY A 179 -18.92 4.00 -2.54
CA GLY A 179 -20.06 4.65 -3.18
C GLY A 179 -20.98 3.65 -3.89
N ILE A 180 -20.41 2.72 -4.66
CA ILE A 180 -21.16 1.64 -5.34
C ILE A 180 -21.87 0.78 -4.29
N PHE A 181 -21.16 0.32 -3.25
CA PHE A 181 -21.74 -0.53 -2.21
C PHE A 181 -22.95 0.13 -1.53
N VAL A 182 -22.78 1.38 -1.06
CA VAL A 182 -23.84 2.11 -0.36
C VAL A 182 -25.03 2.35 -1.29
N PHE A 183 -24.79 2.85 -2.50
CA PHE A 183 -25.87 3.18 -3.43
C PHE A 183 -26.57 1.92 -3.96
N SER A 184 -25.84 0.83 -4.22
CA SER A 184 -26.41 -0.47 -4.59
C SER A 184 -27.35 -1.03 -3.53
N ILE A 185 -26.98 -0.95 -2.25
CA ILE A 185 -27.85 -1.40 -1.16
C ILE A 185 -29.09 -0.52 -1.07
N VAL A 186 -28.91 0.81 -1.08
CA VAL A 186 -30.03 1.75 -1.00
C VAL A 186 -30.99 1.53 -2.18
N ALA A 187 -30.47 1.42 -3.40
CA ALA A 187 -31.27 1.14 -4.60
C ALA A 187 -32.06 -0.17 -4.43
N ALA A 188 -31.43 -1.25 -3.99
CA ALA A 188 -32.10 -2.53 -3.80
C ALA A 188 -33.28 -2.44 -2.81
N PHE A 189 -33.08 -1.78 -1.66
CA PHE A 189 -34.14 -1.58 -0.67
C PHE A 189 -35.27 -0.68 -1.16
N VAL A 190 -34.96 0.34 -1.98
CA VAL A 190 -35.97 1.24 -2.57
C VAL A 190 -36.84 0.50 -3.60
N TYR A 191 -36.26 -0.33 -4.46
CA TYR A 191 -37.02 -1.06 -5.48
C TYR A 191 -37.78 -2.26 -4.94
N ASN A 192 -37.15 -3.06 -4.07
CA ASN A 192 -37.81 -4.23 -3.47
C ASN A 192 -37.16 -4.59 -2.12
N TRP A 193 -37.72 -4.04 -1.04
CA TRP A 193 -37.23 -4.30 0.31
C TRP A 193 -37.39 -5.76 0.75
N LYS A 194 -38.44 -6.47 0.30
CA LYS A 194 -38.70 -7.87 0.66
C LYS A 194 -37.64 -8.80 0.09
N VAL A 195 -37.36 -8.70 -1.21
CA VAL A 195 -36.29 -9.46 -1.88
C VAL A 195 -34.91 -9.08 -1.33
N SER A 196 -34.71 -7.79 -1.03
CA SER A 196 -33.46 -7.31 -0.44
C SER A 196 -33.18 -7.90 0.94
N LEU A 197 -34.22 -8.11 1.78
CA LEU A 197 -34.07 -8.78 3.07
C LEU A 197 -33.66 -10.25 2.92
N VAL A 198 -34.19 -10.95 1.92
CA VAL A 198 -33.80 -12.35 1.63
C VAL A 198 -32.33 -12.42 1.18
N LEU A 199 -31.85 -11.41 0.46
CA LEU A 199 -30.48 -11.36 -0.05
C LEU A 199 -29.47 -10.75 0.93
N LEU A 200 -29.92 -10.05 1.99
CA LEU A 200 -29.05 -9.43 2.99
C LEU A 200 -28.05 -10.40 3.65
N PRO A 201 -28.40 -11.66 3.99
CA PRO A 201 -27.46 -12.63 4.57
C PRO A 201 -26.29 -13.01 3.65
N LEU A 202 -26.39 -12.75 2.34
CA LEU A 202 -25.34 -13.08 1.37
C LEU A 202 -24.03 -12.34 1.66
N GLY A 203 -24.11 -11.11 2.18
CA GLY A 203 -22.95 -10.32 2.61
C GLY A 203 -22.17 -10.98 3.74
N PRO A 204 -22.75 -11.16 4.95
CA PRO A 204 -22.06 -11.80 6.07
C PRO A 204 -21.68 -13.26 5.79
N LEU A 205 -22.50 -14.03 5.05
CA LEU A 205 -22.12 -15.38 4.64
C LEU A 205 -20.91 -15.37 3.71
N GLY A 206 -20.87 -14.47 2.73
CA GLY A 206 -19.71 -14.27 1.87
C GLY A 206 -18.45 -13.94 2.66
N ALA A 207 -18.55 -13.02 3.62
CA ALA A 207 -17.43 -12.68 4.50
C ALA A 207 -16.93 -13.90 5.31
N VAL A 208 -17.84 -14.72 5.85
CA VAL A 208 -17.47 -15.97 6.55
C VAL A 208 -16.77 -16.95 5.61
N VAL A 209 -17.29 -17.16 4.40
CA VAL A 209 -16.68 -18.07 3.40
C VAL A 209 -15.28 -17.60 3.01
N THR A 210 -15.11 -16.30 2.72
CA THR A 210 -13.80 -15.71 2.41
C THR A 210 -12.84 -15.78 3.60
N GLY A 211 -13.32 -15.50 4.82
CA GLY A 211 -12.52 -15.59 6.04
C GLY A 211 -12.04 -17.01 6.33
N LEU A 212 -12.91 -18.00 6.15
CA LEU A 212 -12.54 -19.42 6.26
C LEU A 212 -11.52 -19.82 5.20
N SER A 213 -11.74 -19.44 3.93
CA SER A 213 -10.78 -19.66 2.86
C SER A 213 -9.39 -19.11 3.22
N GLY A 214 -9.33 -17.87 3.68
CA GLY A 214 -8.09 -17.24 4.15
C GLY A 214 -7.44 -18.03 5.29
N LYS A 215 -8.21 -18.44 6.30
CA LYS A 215 -7.70 -19.20 7.45
C LYS A 215 -7.15 -20.58 7.08
N PHE A 216 -7.85 -21.32 6.21
CA PHE A 216 -7.41 -22.65 5.77
C PHE A 216 -6.19 -22.57 4.83
N SER A 217 -6.14 -21.56 3.97
CA SER A 217 -5.02 -21.36 3.04
C SER A 217 -3.80 -20.71 3.70
N ALA A 218 -3.95 -19.94 4.78
CA ALA A 218 -2.88 -19.13 5.39
C ALA A 218 -1.61 -19.94 5.71
N ARG A 219 -1.74 -21.11 6.34
CA ARG A 219 -0.59 -21.95 6.69
C ARG A 219 0.15 -22.44 5.44
N SER A 220 -0.57 -22.87 4.42
CA SER A 220 0.02 -23.37 3.18
C SER A 220 0.62 -22.25 2.34
N ILE A 221 0.00 -21.07 2.32
CA ILE A 221 0.56 -19.86 1.70
C ILE A 221 1.86 -19.46 2.39
N LYS A 222 1.90 -19.45 3.73
CA LYS A 222 3.13 -19.16 4.49
C LYS A 222 4.24 -20.15 4.14
N GLN A 223 3.96 -21.45 4.18
CA GLN A 223 4.93 -22.48 3.79
C GLN A 223 5.39 -22.32 2.33
N GLN A 224 4.48 -21.96 1.43
CA GLN A 224 4.82 -21.70 0.03
C GLN A 224 5.77 -20.50 -0.11
N MET A 225 5.55 -19.42 0.65
CA MET A 225 6.44 -18.26 0.67
C MET A 225 7.82 -18.61 1.25
N ASP A 226 7.88 -19.34 2.36
CA ASP A 226 9.14 -19.77 2.99
C ASP A 226 9.95 -20.68 2.06
N THR A 227 9.30 -21.66 1.42
CA THR A 227 9.95 -22.57 0.47
C THR A 227 10.37 -21.84 -0.81
N SER A 228 9.59 -20.86 -1.28
CA SER A 228 9.97 -19.99 -2.40
C SER A 228 11.20 -19.13 -2.06
N ALA A 229 11.27 -18.58 -0.85
CA ALA A 229 12.42 -17.80 -0.40
C ALA A 229 13.70 -18.65 -0.34
N ARG A 230 13.60 -19.89 0.16
CA ARG A 230 14.69 -20.87 0.13
C ARG A 230 15.14 -21.24 -1.29
N GLY A 231 14.21 -21.31 -2.23
CA GLY A 231 14.52 -21.50 -3.65
C GLY A 231 15.27 -20.31 -4.25
N ALA A 232 14.81 -19.10 -3.95
CA ALA A 232 15.46 -17.86 -4.38
C ALA A 232 16.87 -17.72 -3.81
N SER A 233 17.09 -18.03 -2.52
CA SER A 233 18.42 -17.96 -1.90
C SER A 233 19.39 -18.99 -2.50
N LEU A 234 18.92 -20.21 -2.82
CA LEU A 234 19.75 -21.20 -3.51
C LEU A 234 20.19 -20.73 -4.91
N ILE A 235 19.28 -20.10 -5.66
CA ILE A 235 19.61 -19.49 -6.96
C ILE A 235 20.64 -18.37 -6.76
N GLU A 236 20.40 -17.47 -5.81
CA GLU A 236 21.28 -16.34 -5.52
C GLU A 236 22.70 -16.83 -5.18
N GLU A 237 22.83 -17.80 -4.28
CA GLU A 237 24.12 -18.39 -3.91
C GLU A 237 24.82 -19.04 -5.12
N SER A 238 24.07 -19.77 -5.93
CA SER A 238 24.60 -20.47 -7.11
C SER A 238 25.08 -19.51 -8.19
N VAL A 239 24.34 -18.42 -8.43
CA VAL A 239 24.67 -17.39 -9.43
C VAL A 239 25.85 -16.54 -8.97
N MET A 240 25.85 -16.11 -7.71
CA MET A 240 26.94 -15.32 -7.13
C MET A 240 28.26 -16.10 -7.12
N ASN A 241 28.20 -17.42 -6.90
CA ASN A 241 29.37 -18.31 -6.85
C ASN A 241 29.50 -19.18 -8.11
N VAL A 242 29.00 -18.73 -9.26
CA VAL A 242 28.95 -19.54 -10.49
C VAL A 242 30.31 -20.10 -10.91
N LYS A 243 31.40 -19.36 -10.69
CA LYS A 243 32.76 -19.82 -10.99
C LYS A 243 33.17 -21.01 -10.12
N THR A 244 32.80 -20.99 -8.83
CA THR A 244 33.07 -22.08 -7.89
C THR A 244 32.24 -23.32 -8.23
N VAL A 245 30.94 -23.13 -8.53
CA VAL A 245 30.05 -24.22 -8.95
C VAL A 245 30.58 -24.89 -10.23
N ALA A 246 31.02 -24.09 -11.21
CA ALA A 246 31.60 -24.61 -12.44
C ALA A 246 32.94 -25.32 -12.21
N ALA A 247 33.82 -24.76 -11.36
CA ALA A 247 35.11 -25.37 -11.02
C ALA A 247 34.96 -26.71 -10.30
N CYS A 248 33.90 -26.88 -9.50
CA CYS A 248 33.58 -28.13 -8.82
C CYS A 248 32.71 -29.09 -9.64
N ASN A 249 32.36 -28.74 -10.90
CA ASN A 249 31.43 -29.50 -11.76
C ASN A 249 30.07 -29.81 -11.08
N GLY A 250 29.58 -28.87 -10.26
CA GLY A 250 28.40 -29.04 -9.40
C GLY A 250 27.08 -28.57 -9.99
N GLN A 251 27.01 -28.27 -11.30
CA GLN A 251 25.82 -27.68 -11.93
C GLN A 251 24.59 -28.60 -11.81
N GLU A 252 24.75 -29.90 -12.11
CA GLU A 252 23.65 -30.85 -12.00
C GLU A 252 23.13 -31.00 -10.57
N ASP A 253 24.01 -30.94 -9.58
CA ASP A 253 23.62 -31.06 -8.17
C ASP A 253 22.82 -29.85 -7.70
N MET A 254 23.21 -28.64 -8.14
CA MET A 254 22.41 -27.44 -7.88
C MET A 254 21.04 -27.50 -8.54
N VAL A 255 20.96 -27.99 -9.79
CA VAL A 255 19.68 -28.20 -10.49
C VAL A 255 18.81 -29.23 -9.76
N LYS A 256 19.38 -30.34 -9.30
CA LYS A 256 18.65 -31.37 -8.51
C LYS A 256 18.11 -30.80 -7.20
N ARG A 257 18.93 -30.03 -6.47
CA ARG A 257 18.50 -29.35 -5.23
C ARG A 257 17.36 -28.38 -5.49
N TYR A 258 17.46 -27.57 -6.54
CA TYR A 258 16.41 -26.63 -6.91
C TYR A 258 15.12 -27.36 -7.34
N ARG A 259 15.24 -28.47 -8.08
CA ARG A 259 14.10 -29.31 -8.46
C ARG A 259 13.34 -29.86 -7.24
N PHE A 260 14.04 -30.32 -6.20
CA PHE A 260 13.39 -30.78 -4.97
C PHE A 260 12.57 -29.67 -4.30
N ILE A 261 13.08 -28.43 -4.28
CA ILE A 261 12.36 -27.27 -3.76
C ILE A 261 11.12 -26.98 -4.63
N LEU A 262 11.24 -27.08 -5.95
CA LEU A 262 10.11 -26.88 -6.86
C LEU A 262 9.02 -27.95 -6.69
N ASP A 263 9.38 -29.22 -6.53
CA ASP A 263 8.41 -30.30 -6.31
C ASP A 263 7.60 -30.08 -5.02
N GLU A 264 8.27 -29.62 -3.95
CA GLU A 264 7.61 -29.19 -2.71
C GLU A 264 6.67 -28.00 -2.96
N LEU A 265 7.13 -27.00 -3.70
CA LEU A 265 6.35 -25.81 -4.05
C LEU A 265 5.09 -26.15 -4.86
N ILE A 266 5.19 -27.09 -5.80
CA ILE A 266 4.05 -27.58 -6.60
C ILE A 266 3.02 -28.26 -5.68
N SER A 267 3.47 -29.08 -4.74
CA SER A 267 2.56 -29.78 -3.80
C SER A 267 1.79 -28.79 -2.91
N LEU A 268 2.48 -27.76 -2.40
CA LEU A 268 1.88 -26.70 -1.59
C LEU A 268 0.93 -25.83 -2.43
N GLY A 269 1.35 -25.45 -3.63
CA GLY A 269 0.54 -24.67 -4.57
C GLY A 269 -0.74 -25.40 -4.97
N SER A 270 -0.66 -26.70 -5.24
CA SER A 270 -1.84 -27.54 -5.52
C SER A 270 -2.80 -27.59 -4.34
N ARG A 271 -2.29 -27.71 -3.11
CA ARG A 271 -3.12 -27.68 -1.89
C ARG A 271 -3.83 -26.34 -1.71
N VAL A 272 -3.13 -25.22 -1.90
CA VAL A 272 -3.73 -23.87 -1.85
C VAL A 272 -4.78 -23.72 -2.95
N GLY A 273 -4.47 -24.18 -4.17
CA GLY A 273 -5.40 -24.16 -5.30
C GLY A 273 -6.68 -24.95 -5.03
N LEU A 274 -6.57 -26.15 -4.45
CA LEU A 274 -7.74 -26.97 -4.07
C LEU A 274 -8.60 -26.29 -3.00
N ILE A 275 -7.97 -25.71 -1.97
CA ILE A 275 -8.70 -24.99 -0.91
C ILE A 275 -9.43 -23.79 -1.49
N ASN A 276 -8.73 -22.94 -2.26
CA ASN A 276 -9.32 -21.74 -2.85
C ASN A 276 -10.43 -22.10 -3.85
N GLY A 277 -10.22 -23.10 -4.70
CA GLY A 277 -11.22 -23.57 -5.66
C GLY A 277 -12.47 -24.13 -5.00
N PHE A 278 -12.34 -24.87 -3.89
CA PHE A 278 -13.49 -25.33 -3.11
C PHE A 278 -14.29 -24.16 -2.52
N PHE A 279 -13.62 -23.18 -1.91
CA PHE A 279 -14.29 -22.02 -1.31
C PHE A 279 -14.89 -21.07 -2.35
N GLU A 280 -14.27 -20.93 -3.50
CA GLU A 280 -14.84 -20.20 -4.65
C GLU A 280 -16.10 -20.89 -5.17
N GLY A 281 -16.06 -22.21 -5.36
CA GLY A 281 -17.23 -23.01 -5.73
C GLY A 281 -18.35 -22.93 -4.68
N LEU A 282 -18.01 -22.97 -3.39
CA LEU A 282 -18.95 -22.78 -2.29
C LEU A 282 -19.60 -21.40 -2.33
N MET A 283 -18.84 -20.35 -2.64
CA MET A 283 -19.38 -19.00 -2.76
C MET A 283 -20.37 -18.88 -3.93
N PHE A 284 -20.03 -19.43 -5.09
CA PHE A 284 -20.97 -19.48 -6.23
C PHE A 284 -22.22 -20.31 -5.92
N PHE A 285 -22.08 -21.43 -5.22
CA PHE A 285 -23.22 -22.22 -4.76
C PHE A 285 -24.15 -21.39 -3.87
N VAL A 286 -23.61 -20.68 -2.88
CA VAL A 286 -24.40 -19.78 -2.00
C VAL A 286 -25.08 -18.70 -2.84
N ILE A 287 -24.36 -18.04 -3.75
CA ILE A 287 -24.93 -17.02 -4.65
C ILE A 287 -26.13 -17.59 -5.44
N TYR A 288 -26.01 -18.76 -6.05
CA TYR A 288 -27.08 -19.34 -6.85
C TYR A 288 -28.27 -19.82 -6.00
N VAL A 289 -28.03 -20.32 -4.79
CA VAL A 289 -29.12 -20.67 -3.84
C VAL A 289 -29.88 -19.42 -3.44
N PHE A 290 -29.20 -18.32 -3.09
CA PHE A 290 -29.84 -17.06 -2.76
C PHE A 290 -30.53 -16.41 -3.96
N ALA A 291 -29.98 -16.56 -5.17
CA ALA A 291 -30.65 -16.17 -6.41
C ALA A 291 -31.96 -16.94 -6.58
N MET A 292 -31.94 -18.27 -6.43
CA MET A 292 -33.13 -19.11 -6.49
C MET A 292 -34.16 -18.71 -5.42
N LEU A 293 -33.75 -18.53 -4.16
CA LEU A 293 -34.62 -18.08 -3.08
C LEU A 293 -35.24 -16.72 -3.37
N SER A 294 -34.46 -15.78 -3.90
CA SER A 294 -34.94 -14.43 -4.27
C SER A 294 -36.03 -14.48 -5.34
N LEU A 295 -35.93 -15.41 -6.30
CA LEU A 295 -36.95 -15.64 -7.31
C LEU A 295 -38.16 -16.37 -6.72
N LEU A 296 -37.97 -17.42 -5.93
CA LEU A 296 -39.07 -18.19 -5.31
C LEU A 296 -39.93 -17.33 -4.38
N TRP A 297 -39.32 -16.40 -3.65
CA TRP A 297 -40.03 -15.46 -2.78
C TRP A 297 -40.52 -14.21 -3.51
N GLY A 298 -39.79 -13.74 -4.53
CA GLY A 298 -40.14 -12.54 -5.30
C GLY A 298 -41.27 -12.77 -6.30
N VAL A 299 -41.41 -13.97 -6.87
CA VAL A 299 -42.41 -14.29 -7.90
C VAL A 299 -43.85 -14.27 -7.35
N PRO A 300 -44.20 -14.90 -6.21
CA PRO A 300 -45.58 -14.89 -5.71
C PRO A 300 -46.08 -13.47 -5.41
N ASP A 301 -45.26 -12.63 -4.77
CA ASP A 301 -45.56 -11.22 -4.48
C ASP A 301 -45.72 -10.36 -5.74
N THR A 302 -45.11 -10.77 -6.86
CA THR A 302 -45.26 -10.12 -8.17
C THR A 302 -46.61 -10.43 -8.83
N TYR A 303 -47.21 -11.59 -8.51
CA TYR A 303 -48.44 -12.08 -9.12
C TYR A 303 -49.70 -11.93 -8.23
N SER A 304 -49.56 -11.86 -6.90
CA SER A 304 -50.71 -11.85 -5.97
C SER A 304 -51.22 -10.47 -5.57
N ASP A 305 -50.37 -9.43 -5.64
CA ASP A 305 -50.76 -8.03 -5.39
C ASP A 305 -50.30 -7.20 -6.59
N GLY A 306 -51.20 -6.38 -7.16
CA GLY A 306 -50.93 -5.53 -8.32
C GLY A 306 -49.92 -4.39 -8.10
N GLY A 307 -48.83 -4.61 -7.36
CA GLY A 307 -47.91 -3.55 -6.92
C GLY A 307 -46.42 -3.78 -7.17
N LEU A 308 -45.96 -5.00 -7.50
CA LEU A 308 -44.52 -5.27 -7.68
C LEU A 308 -44.30 -5.94 -9.02
N SER A 309 -43.67 -5.23 -9.97
CA SER A 309 -43.36 -5.79 -11.29
C SER A 309 -42.06 -6.59 -11.24
N ALA A 310 -41.98 -7.64 -12.07
CA ALA A 310 -40.84 -8.57 -12.16
C ALA A 310 -39.48 -7.87 -12.38
N TYR A 311 -39.46 -6.64 -12.93
CA TYR A 311 -38.22 -5.87 -13.03
C TYR A 311 -37.65 -5.47 -11.66
N SER A 312 -38.49 -5.20 -10.66
CA SER A 312 -38.06 -4.76 -9.32
C SER A 312 -37.19 -5.83 -8.66
N VAL A 313 -37.51 -7.11 -8.89
CA VAL A 313 -36.75 -8.27 -8.42
C VAL A 313 -35.39 -8.34 -9.12
N ILE A 314 -35.36 -8.16 -10.45
CA ILE A 314 -34.12 -8.16 -11.25
C ILE A 314 -33.17 -7.01 -10.82
N VAL A 315 -33.72 -5.81 -10.62
CA VAL A 315 -32.95 -4.63 -10.18
C VAL A 315 -32.42 -4.84 -8.77
N ALA A 316 -33.25 -5.32 -7.82
CA ALA A 316 -32.82 -5.56 -6.45
C ALA A 316 -31.73 -6.64 -6.36
N PHE A 317 -31.92 -7.77 -7.06
CA PHE A 317 -30.93 -8.84 -7.11
C PHE A 317 -29.60 -8.38 -7.72
N GLY A 318 -29.65 -7.76 -8.90
CA GLY A 318 -28.44 -7.27 -9.58
C GLY A 318 -27.71 -6.19 -8.78
N SER A 319 -28.44 -5.28 -8.13
CA SER A 319 -27.85 -4.22 -7.32
C SER A 319 -27.13 -4.78 -6.08
N ILE A 320 -27.75 -5.72 -5.36
CA ILE A 320 -27.11 -6.37 -4.19
C ILE A 320 -25.88 -7.16 -4.61
N MET A 321 -25.95 -7.89 -5.72
CA MET A 321 -24.80 -8.66 -6.21
C MET A 321 -23.63 -7.77 -6.58
N MET A 322 -23.91 -6.68 -7.26
CA MET A 322 -22.91 -5.67 -7.59
C MET A 322 -22.32 -5.03 -6.33
N GLY A 323 -23.16 -4.65 -5.36
CA GLY A 323 -22.72 -4.09 -4.09
C GLY A 323 -21.81 -5.05 -3.32
N ALA A 324 -22.21 -6.32 -3.20
CA ALA A 324 -21.42 -7.36 -2.54
C ALA A 324 -20.07 -7.59 -3.22
N TYR A 325 -20.02 -7.59 -4.56
CA TYR A 325 -18.78 -7.73 -5.32
C TYR A 325 -17.80 -6.58 -5.05
N PHE A 326 -18.26 -5.33 -5.11
CA PHE A 326 -17.41 -4.16 -4.85
C PHE A 326 -17.02 -4.01 -3.37
N LEU A 327 -17.83 -4.54 -2.44
CA LEU A 327 -17.43 -4.69 -1.04
C LEU A 327 -16.26 -5.65 -0.89
N GLY A 328 -16.28 -6.79 -1.60
CA GLY A 328 -15.17 -7.76 -1.59
C GLY A 328 -13.86 -7.15 -2.13
N LEU A 329 -13.94 -6.29 -3.14
CA LEU A 329 -12.79 -5.58 -3.69
C LEU A 329 -12.27 -4.44 -2.79
N LEU A 330 -13.10 -3.94 -1.86
CA LEU A 330 -12.71 -2.86 -0.96
C LEU A 330 -11.53 -3.26 -0.05
N GLY A 331 -11.51 -4.50 0.43
CA GLY A 331 -10.48 -5.02 1.33
C GLY A 331 -9.05 -4.88 0.78
N PRO A 332 -8.73 -5.45 -0.39
CA PRO A 332 -7.42 -5.30 -1.03
C PRO A 332 -7.03 -3.83 -1.26
N HIS A 333 -7.96 -2.97 -1.67
CA HIS A 333 -7.69 -1.55 -1.89
C HIS A 333 -7.35 -0.81 -0.59
N MET A 334 -8.05 -1.11 0.50
CA MET A 334 -7.74 -0.57 1.82
C MET A 334 -6.38 -1.05 2.33
N MET A 335 -6.01 -2.30 2.04
CA MET A 335 -4.70 -2.84 2.39
C MET A 335 -3.56 -2.11 1.67
N THR A 336 -3.70 -1.79 0.39
CA THR A 336 -2.70 -0.99 -0.33
C THR A 336 -2.57 0.41 0.26
N LEU A 337 -3.68 1.03 0.66
CA LEU A 337 -3.65 2.33 1.33
C LEU A 337 -2.94 2.25 2.69
N LEU A 338 -3.12 1.17 3.45
CA LEU A 338 -2.41 0.95 4.71
C LEU A 338 -0.90 0.78 4.48
N LYS A 339 -0.50 0.01 3.47
CA LYS A 339 0.92 -0.15 3.08
C LYS A 339 1.56 1.17 2.65
N ALA A 340 0.80 2.04 1.97
CA ALA A 340 1.27 3.37 1.63
C ALA A 340 1.49 4.25 2.87
N ARG A 341 0.60 4.14 3.88
CA ARG A 341 0.73 4.88 5.15
C ARG A 341 1.94 4.43 5.97
N THR A 342 2.22 3.14 6.02
CA THR A 342 3.42 2.63 6.73
C THR A 342 4.70 3.01 5.99
N ALA A 343 4.73 2.89 4.66
CA ALA A 343 5.86 3.32 3.84
C ALA A 343 6.14 4.83 3.98
N ALA A 344 5.09 5.66 3.99
CA ALA A 344 5.22 7.10 4.21
C ALA A 344 5.75 7.44 5.60
N ALA A 345 5.37 6.69 6.65
CA ALA A 345 5.87 6.92 8.00
C ALA A 345 7.38 6.72 8.10
N VAL A 346 7.93 5.68 7.44
CA VAL A 346 9.38 5.44 7.39
C VAL A 346 10.11 6.60 6.70
N ILE A 347 9.62 7.01 5.53
CA ILE A 347 10.23 8.10 4.75
C ILE A 347 10.16 9.43 5.48
N TYR A 348 9.01 9.76 6.08
CA TYR A 348 8.84 11.00 6.84
C TYR A 348 9.71 11.03 8.09
N LYS A 349 9.90 9.89 8.77
CA LYS A 349 10.83 9.81 9.91
C LYS A 349 12.26 10.15 9.48
N THR A 350 12.71 9.67 8.33
CA THR A 350 14.05 9.99 7.80
C THR A 350 14.17 11.48 7.43
N ILE A 351 13.14 12.05 6.79
CA ILE A 351 13.10 13.48 6.44
C ILE A 351 13.10 14.37 7.70
N ASP A 352 12.28 14.04 8.68
CA ASP A 352 12.15 14.80 9.91
C ASP A 352 13.42 14.70 10.77
N LYS A 353 14.10 13.54 10.77
CA LYS A 353 15.41 13.38 11.43
C LYS A 353 16.45 14.31 10.79
N ALA A 354 16.53 14.35 9.46
CA ALA A 354 17.46 15.24 8.77
C ALA A 354 17.16 16.73 9.03
N ALA A 355 15.90 17.12 9.23
CA ALA A 355 15.53 18.50 9.54
C ALA A 355 16.01 18.98 10.93
N THR A 356 16.28 18.06 11.86
CA THR A 356 16.82 18.40 13.18
C THR A 356 18.34 18.60 13.19
N LEU A 357 19.02 18.11 12.16
CA LEU A 357 20.47 18.20 12.00
C LEU A 357 20.78 19.48 11.22
N ASP A 358 21.10 20.54 11.94
CA ASP A 358 21.40 21.85 11.35
C ASP A 358 22.83 21.87 10.79
N CYS A 359 22.99 21.43 9.53
CA CYS A 359 24.28 21.46 8.82
C CYS A 359 24.49 22.76 8.02
N THR A 360 23.63 23.77 8.20
CA THR A 360 23.53 24.96 7.34
C THR A 360 23.73 26.27 8.09
N SER A 361 24.51 26.28 9.18
CA SER A 361 24.98 27.54 9.74
C SER A 361 25.92 28.23 8.73
N ASP A 362 25.60 29.46 8.35
CA ASP A 362 26.31 30.25 7.32
C ASP A 362 27.52 31.00 7.91
N GLU A 363 27.99 30.57 9.10
CA GLU A 363 29.15 31.18 9.78
C GLU A 363 30.44 30.77 9.07
N LYS A 364 30.98 31.71 8.29
CA LYS A 364 32.24 31.54 7.56
C LYS A 364 33.39 32.03 8.43
N VAL A 365 34.35 31.15 8.69
CA VAL A 365 35.62 31.53 9.31
C VAL A 365 36.56 32.06 8.22
N ASP A 366 36.83 33.36 8.21
CA ASP A 366 37.56 34.03 7.13
C ASP A 366 39.03 33.57 6.98
N ARG A 367 39.71 33.21 8.08
CA ARG A 367 41.11 32.71 8.08
C ARG A 367 41.39 31.75 9.22
N LEU A 368 41.86 30.56 8.87
CA LEU A 368 42.41 29.56 9.80
C LEU A 368 43.94 29.57 9.73
N ARG A 369 44.62 29.64 10.88
CA ARG A 369 46.07 29.40 11.01
C ARG A 369 46.38 27.91 10.97
N GLY A 370 45.50 27.06 11.48
CA GLY A 370 45.63 25.61 11.46
C GLY A 370 46.34 25.00 12.68
N ASP A 371 46.26 25.64 13.84
CA ASP A 371 46.65 25.05 15.12
C ASP A 371 45.53 24.10 15.60
N ILE A 372 45.87 22.85 15.93
CA ILE A 372 44.89 21.81 16.33
C ILE A 372 45.26 21.27 17.71
N GLU A 373 44.28 21.13 18.60
CA GLU A 373 44.48 20.59 19.95
C GLU A 373 43.33 19.64 20.34
N PHE A 374 43.67 18.42 20.73
CA PHE A 374 42.76 17.43 21.32
C PHE A 374 43.04 17.33 22.82
N ARG A 375 41.99 17.43 23.66
CA ARG A 375 42.07 17.30 25.13
C ARG A 375 41.12 16.22 25.66
N ASP A 376 41.69 15.16 26.23
CA ASP A 376 40.99 14.00 26.82
C ASP A 376 39.79 13.49 25.98
N VAL A 377 39.98 13.40 24.65
CA VAL A 377 38.87 13.08 23.75
C VAL A 377 38.46 11.62 23.86
N ARG A 378 37.17 11.39 24.11
CA ARG A 378 36.54 10.07 24.22
C ARG A 378 35.48 9.92 23.14
N PHE A 379 35.51 8.78 22.46
CA PHE A 379 34.59 8.53 21.35
C PHE A 379 34.26 7.05 21.18
N LYS A 380 33.03 6.81 20.74
CA LYS A 380 32.43 5.50 20.47
C LYS A 380 31.51 5.64 19.25
N TYR A 381 31.59 4.69 18.30
CA TYR A 381 30.63 4.60 17.20
C TYR A 381 29.30 4.04 17.70
N ALA A 382 28.16 4.56 17.26
CA ALA A 382 26.85 4.06 17.70
C ALA A 382 26.58 2.60 17.35
N THR A 383 27.25 2.06 16.33
CA THR A 383 27.14 0.66 15.92
C THR A 383 27.83 -0.31 16.87
N ARG A 384 28.63 0.15 17.83
CA ARG A 384 29.42 -0.71 18.72
C ARG A 384 29.48 -0.16 20.14
N ASP A 385 29.38 -1.04 21.13
CA ASP A 385 29.37 -0.57 22.53
C ASP A 385 30.72 -0.13 23.10
N THR A 386 31.82 -0.39 22.38
CA THR A 386 33.19 -0.16 22.84
C THR A 386 33.73 1.24 22.52
N LEU A 387 34.40 1.85 23.50
CA LEU A 387 35.13 3.11 23.30
C LEU A 387 36.35 2.87 22.40
N VAL A 388 36.39 3.60 21.28
CA VAL A 388 37.52 3.57 20.32
C VAL A 388 38.62 4.55 20.75
N LEU A 389 38.23 5.72 21.25
CA LEU A 389 39.15 6.68 21.86
C LEU A 389 38.87 6.77 23.36
N GLN A 390 39.91 6.60 24.17
CA GLN A 390 39.84 6.53 25.63
C GLN A 390 40.71 7.63 26.27
N GLY A 391 40.47 8.88 25.90
CA GLY A 391 41.20 10.03 26.46
C GLY A 391 42.40 10.47 25.63
N LEU A 392 42.20 10.61 24.32
CA LEU A 392 43.26 11.01 23.40
C LEU A 392 43.59 12.50 23.58
N SER A 393 44.86 12.82 23.85
CA SER A 393 45.36 14.20 23.96
C SER A 393 46.61 14.40 23.10
N TRP A 394 46.56 15.36 22.17
CA TRP A 394 47.70 15.75 21.32
C TRP A 394 47.50 17.16 20.77
N SER A 395 48.58 17.81 20.34
CA SER A 395 48.53 19.11 19.68
C SER A 395 49.45 19.15 18.47
N ALA A 396 49.07 19.94 17.47
CA ALA A 396 49.88 20.23 16.29
C ALA A 396 49.81 21.72 15.98
N LYS A 397 50.98 22.31 15.70
CA LYS A 397 51.10 23.72 15.31
C LYS A 397 50.94 23.88 13.81
N SER A 398 50.52 25.07 13.39
CA SER A 398 50.48 25.47 11.98
C SER A 398 51.82 25.20 11.27
N GLY A 399 51.75 24.53 10.11
CA GLY A 399 52.92 24.16 9.30
C GLY A 399 53.65 22.88 9.74
N GLN A 400 53.24 22.24 10.84
CA GLN A 400 53.84 20.99 11.30
C GLN A 400 53.16 19.77 10.66
N ALA A 401 53.95 18.83 10.14
CA ALA A 401 53.45 17.53 9.69
C ALA A 401 53.44 16.53 10.86
N VAL A 402 52.27 15.96 11.16
CA VAL A 402 52.10 14.93 12.20
C VAL A 402 51.67 13.62 11.54
N ALA A 403 52.32 12.51 11.91
CA ALA A 403 52.03 11.19 11.38
C ALA A 403 51.48 10.28 12.48
N PHE A 404 50.31 9.67 12.25
CA PHE A 404 49.72 8.69 13.15
C PHE A 404 50.22 7.28 12.83
N ALA A 405 51.04 6.71 13.72
CA ALA A 405 51.48 5.31 13.64
C ALA A 405 50.78 4.46 14.71
N GLY A 406 50.44 3.21 14.36
CA GLY A 406 49.83 2.26 15.30
C GLY A 406 49.19 1.06 14.61
N HIS A 407 48.83 0.05 15.38
CA HIS A 407 48.16 -1.16 14.90
C HIS A 407 46.77 -0.85 14.28
N SER A 408 46.21 -1.78 13.49
CA SER A 408 44.85 -1.63 12.98
C SER A 408 43.86 -1.49 14.14
N GLY A 409 42.85 -0.63 13.99
CA GLY A 409 41.82 -0.40 15.02
C GLY A 409 42.17 0.57 16.16
N CYS A 410 43.37 1.16 16.20
CA CYS A 410 43.74 2.10 17.28
C CYS A 410 43.14 3.52 17.17
N GLY A 411 42.13 3.75 16.32
CA GLY A 411 41.43 5.04 16.22
C GLY A 411 42.07 6.13 15.35
N LYS A 412 43.05 5.79 14.48
CA LYS A 412 43.70 6.76 13.57
C LYS A 412 42.70 7.48 12.65
N SER A 413 41.94 6.71 11.87
CA SER A 413 40.92 7.27 10.96
C SER A 413 39.79 7.95 11.73
N THR A 414 39.45 7.43 12.92
CA THR A 414 38.46 8.04 13.82
C THR A 414 38.86 9.45 14.25
N SER A 415 40.15 9.68 14.53
CA SER A 415 40.66 11.01 14.92
C SER A 415 40.50 12.02 13.78
N ILE A 416 40.69 11.58 12.54
CA ILE A 416 40.43 12.40 11.34
C ILE A 416 38.93 12.67 11.20
N GLY A 417 38.07 11.66 11.37
CA GLY A 417 36.62 11.81 11.28
C GLY A 417 36.05 12.81 12.30
N LEU A 418 36.59 12.83 13.53
CA LEU A 418 36.23 13.82 14.55
C LEU A 418 36.72 15.23 14.20
N LEU A 419 37.94 15.35 13.65
CA LEU A 419 38.48 16.64 13.22
C LEU A 419 37.65 17.25 12.07
N THR A 420 37.14 16.42 11.16
CA THR A 420 36.27 16.84 10.06
C THR A 420 34.80 17.01 10.47
N LYS A 421 34.47 16.92 11.77
CA LYS A 421 33.10 17.01 12.31
C LYS A 421 32.12 16.01 11.65
N LEU A 422 32.62 14.85 11.20
CA LEU A 422 31.75 13.77 10.69
C LEU A 422 31.00 13.06 11.83
N TYR A 423 31.60 13.03 13.02
CA TYR A 423 31.02 12.43 14.22
C TYR A 423 31.10 13.40 15.39
N GLU A 424 30.15 13.30 16.32
CA GLU A 424 30.21 14.02 17.58
C GLU A 424 31.02 13.26 18.63
N LYS A 425 31.81 14.01 19.42
CA LYS A 425 32.61 13.46 20.52
C LYS A 425 31.72 13.11 21.71
N CYS A 426 32.01 12.01 22.41
CA CYS A 426 31.27 11.65 23.63
C CYS A 426 31.74 12.44 24.86
N GLY A 427 32.97 12.93 24.84
CA GLY A 427 33.56 13.74 25.91
C GLY A 427 34.96 14.25 25.53
N GLY A 428 35.43 15.26 26.26
CA GLY A 428 36.66 15.99 25.95
C GLY A 428 36.41 17.15 24.97
N GLU A 429 37.48 17.82 24.58
CA GLU A 429 37.44 19.05 23.78
C GLU A 429 38.37 18.95 22.56
N ILE A 430 37.96 19.56 21.44
CA ILE A 430 38.77 19.62 20.22
C ILE A 430 38.80 21.06 19.77
N PHE A 431 39.97 21.67 19.77
CA PHE A 431 40.17 23.06 19.39
C PHE A 431 40.84 23.17 18.03
N VAL A 432 40.37 24.11 17.22
CA VAL A 432 41.02 24.60 16.01
C VAL A 432 41.23 26.11 16.17
N ASP A 433 42.50 26.54 16.14
CA ASP A 433 42.92 27.93 16.40
C ASP A 433 42.37 28.54 17.71
N GLY A 434 42.21 27.69 18.73
CA GLY A 434 41.70 28.07 20.05
C GLY A 434 40.17 28.16 20.17
N LYS A 435 39.41 27.84 19.11
CA LYS A 435 37.95 27.69 19.15
C LYS A 435 37.55 26.22 19.16
N ASP A 436 36.56 25.83 19.97
CA ASP A 436 36.05 24.46 19.93
C ASP A 436 35.31 24.21 18.61
N ILE A 437 35.50 23.05 18.00
CA ILE A 437 34.76 22.58 16.82
C ILE A 437 33.23 22.48 17.07
N ALA A 438 32.81 22.39 18.33
CA ALA A 438 31.40 22.37 18.71
C ALA A 438 30.70 23.73 18.56
N GLU A 439 31.45 24.84 18.69
CA GLU A 439 31.00 26.20 18.38
C GLU A 439 31.11 26.44 16.86
#